data_AF-A0A7W1GX06-F1
#
_entry.id   AF-A0A7W1GX06-F1
#
_cell.length_a   1.000
_cell.length_b   1.000
_cell.length_c   1.000
_cell.angle_alpha   90.00
_cell.angle_beta   90.00
_cell.angle_gamma   90.00
#
_symmetry.space_group_name_H-M   'P 1'
#
loop_
_entity.id
_entity.type
_entity.pdbx_description
1 polymer ?
#
loop_
_entity_poly.entity_id
_entity_poly.type
_entity_poly.pdbx_seq_one_letter_code
_entity_poly.pdbx_strand_id
1 'polypeptide(L)'
;MNSYEIREDSKFISIKTISIGTFHIKPEGEGQGRKFTIEQTLNSASIITVISAIFFSVINILTCRMFKSISDRANKARKECQTKYVAKIDKEFLTDSTKMDGELKSTKKVVKLLKRNVEFMLKIVRHDGKAIELANTALWNNIKLIKAAIKTYPQAIDKAGLLTQEKQFMEELMRDDIEWYKKAHEYLKNDKDFTVKYLQGKGSIKNIPTSFLHDNEVVIEALKIDGMALEFVSEYLKKDSEVVKHAVVKNGLALRFAHPDLRKVVQIVSYAMFNNLSAMQYVDPILYDNKVIIGDAVYIDSKEKNKNNTSSFRYATERLKGDKKFVLEMVAKCGTALEFASDALKNDREVVLAAVTKSPSAIKFASPALQADEAIKKLSAEGALK
;
A
#
# COMPACT_ATOMS: atom_id res chain seq x y z
N MET A 1 -22.14 49.12 -21.93
CA MET A 1 -22.19 50.47 -22.53
C MET A 1 -21.78 50.32 -23.97
N ASN A 2 -22.69 50.54 -24.92
CA ASN A 2 -22.36 51.01 -26.25
C ASN A 2 -23.45 52.02 -26.60
N SER A 3 -23.06 53.28 -26.65
CA SER A 3 -23.88 54.44 -26.97
C SER A 3 -24.09 54.52 -28.48
N TYR A 4 -25.31 54.85 -28.92
CA TYR A 4 -25.61 55.15 -30.30
C TYR A 4 -25.98 56.64 -30.38
N GLU A 5 -25.19 57.42 -31.09
CA GLU A 5 -25.49 58.83 -31.36
C GLU A 5 -26.21 58.90 -32.72
N ILE A 6 -27.43 59.46 -32.71
CA ILE A 6 -28.22 59.74 -33.91
C ILE A 6 -28.24 61.27 -34.04
N ARG A 7 -27.50 61.83 -35.00
CA ARG A 7 -27.66 63.24 -35.41
C ARG A 7 -28.46 63.30 -36.70
N GLU A 8 -29.44 64.18 -36.70
CA GLU A 8 -30.29 64.47 -37.84
C GLU A 8 -29.82 65.79 -38.45
N ASP A 9 -29.19 65.76 -39.62
CA ASP A 9 -29.34 66.85 -40.60
C ASP A 9 -30.20 66.29 -41.73
N SER A 10 -31.45 66.07 -41.34
CA SER A 10 -32.63 65.63 -42.09
C SER A 10 -32.41 64.54 -43.16
N LYS A 11 -32.30 63.29 -42.67
CA LYS A 11 -32.55 62.02 -43.38
C LYS A 11 -31.45 61.49 -44.33
N PHE A 12 -30.32 61.00 -43.82
CA PHE A 12 -29.60 59.79 -44.31
C PHE A 12 -28.67 59.27 -43.18
N ILE A 13 -28.64 57.96 -42.90
CA ILE A 13 -27.79 57.35 -41.85
C ILE A 13 -26.85 56.31 -42.49
N SER A 14 -25.55 56.44 -42.22
CA SER A 14 -24.53 55.41 -42.50
C SER A 14 -24.06 54.78 -41.19
N ILE A 15 -23.92 53.44 -41.14
CA ILE A 15 -23.44 52.70 -39.97
C ILE A 15 -22.19 51.91 -40.36
N LYS A 16 -21.10 52.09 -39.59
CA LYS A 16 -19.84 51.34 -39.72
C LYS A 16 -19.81 50.24 -38.66
N THR A 17 -19.74 48.97 -39.07
CA THR A 17 -19.81 47.81 -38.17
C THR A 17 -18.53 46.96 -38.25
N ILE A 18 -18.07 46.43 -37.11
CA ILE A 18 -17.11 45.31 -37.04
C ILE A 18 -17.84 44.10 -36.45
N SER A 19 -18.71 43.48 -37.25
CA SER A 19 -18.99 42.03 -37.23
C SER A 19 -19.80 41.62 -38.46
N ILE A 20 -19.62 40.35 -38.85
CA ILE A 20 -19.99 39.71 -40.12
C ILE A 20 -21.51 39.66 -40.33
N GLY A 21 -21.98 40.20 -41.45
CA GLY A 21 -23.35 40.08 -41.96
C GLY A 21 -23.78 41.28 -42.80
N THR A 22 -24.48 41.04 -43.91
CA THR A 22 -25.00 42.08 -44.81
C THR A 22 -26.47 42.35 -44.51
N PHE A 23 -26.89 43.61 -44.42
CA PHE A 23 -28.28 44.02 -44.16
C PHE A 23 -28.90 44.63 -45.42
N HIS A 24 -30.18 44.32 -45.70
CA HIS A 24 -30.97 45.01 -46.73
C HIS A 24 -32.15 45.75 -46.10
N ILE A 25 -32.36 47.00 -46.52
CA ILE A 25 -33.39 47.91 -45.98
C ILE A 25 -34.37 48.25 -47.10
N LYS A 26 -35.68 48.07 -46.87
CA LYS A 26 -36.76 48.54 -47.77
C LYS A 26 -37.74 49.43 -47.00
N PRO A 27 -38.11 50.61 -47.52
CA PRO A 27 -39.07 51.50 -46.87
C PRO A 27 -40.51 51.23 -47.31
N GLU A 28 -41.47 51.33 -46.37
CA GLU A 28 -42.91 51.45 -46.68
C GLU A 28 -43.51 52.68 -45.97
N GLY A 29 -44.32 53.45 -46.71
CA GLY A 29 -45.30 54.43 -46.21
C GLY A 29 -44.84 55.89 -46.02
N GLU A 30 -45.51 56.84 -46.67
CA GLU A 30 -45.35 58.30 -46.50
C GLU A 30 -46.16 58.82 -45.31
N GLY A 31 -45.51 59.56 -44.40
CA GLY A 31 -46.16 60.32 -43.32
C GLY A 31 -45.73 59.91 -41.90
N GLN A 32 -44.82 60.72 -41.32
CA GLN A 32 -44.34 60.75 -39.92
C GLN A 32 -44.62 59.52 -39.03
N GLY A 33 -43.70 58.56 -39.12
CA GLY A 33 -43.62 57.38 -38.26
C GLY A 33 -43.06 56.20 -39.02
N ARG A 34 -41.75 55.97 -39.00
CA ARG A 34 -41.15 54.79 -39.64
C ARG A 34 -40.47 53.90 -38.62
N LYS A 35 -41.09 52.75 -38.39
CA LYS A 35 -40.52 51.56 -37.74
C LYS A 35 -39.52 50.91 -38.70
N PHE A 36 -38.43 50.37 -38.16
CA PHE A 36 -37.48 49.53 -38.90
C PHE A 36 -37.58 48.11 -38.36
N THR A 37 -37.76 47.13 -39.24
CA THR A 37 -37.72 45.70 -38.90
C THR A 37 -36.40 45.14 -39.44
N ILE A 38 -35.59 44.55 -38.57
CA ILE A 38 -34.30 43.94 -38.93
C ILE A 38 -34.50 42.43 -38.93
N GLU A 39 -34.38 41.79 -40.10
CA GLU A 39 -34.35 40.33 -40.22
C GLU A 39 -32.92 39.87 -40.54
N GLN A 40 -32.38 38.95 -39.73
CA GLN A 40 -31.07 38.33 -39.95
C GLN A 40 -31.28 36.84 -40.30
N THR A 41 -30.77 36.39 -41.45
CA THR A 41 -30.65 34.97 -41.80
C THR A 41 -29.26 34.46 -41.41
N LEU A 42 -29.20 33.46 -40.51
CA LEU A 42 -27.95 32.86 -40.02
C LEU A 42 -27.64 31.56 -40.77
N ASN A 43 -26.41 31.43 -41.28
CA ASN A 43 -25.88 30.24 -41.94
C ASN A 43 -25.42 29.21 -40.89
N SER A 44 -25.76 27.92 -41.08
CA SER A 44 -25.76 26.86 -40.05
C SER A 44 -24.38 26.39 -39.56
N ALA A 45 -23.26 26.77 -40.19
CA ALA A 45 -21.92 26.32 -39.80
C ALA A 45 -21.28 27.15 -38.66
N SER A 46 -21.65 28.42 -38.48
CA SER A 46 -21.16 29.26 -37.37
C SER A 46 -21.95 29.03 -36.06
N ILE A 47 -23.14 28.43 -36.17
CA ILE A 47 -24.00 28.10 -35.03
C ILE A 47 -23.41 26.90 -34.26
N ILE A 48 -22.81 25.90 -34.92
CA ILE A 48 -22.29 24.70 -34.23
C ILE A 48 -21.03 25.00 -33.40
N THR A 49 -20.13 25.87 -33.87
CA THR A 49 -18.90 26.25 -33.14
C THR A 49 -19.19 27.17 -31.95
N VAL A 50 -20.20 28.04 -32.08
CA VAL A 50 -20.68 28.90 -30.98
C VAL A 50 -21.53 28.10 -29.99
N ILE A 51 -22.36 27.15 -30.45
CA ILE A 51 -23.12 26.25 -29.57
C ILE A 51 -22.17 25.33 -28.81
N SER A 52 -21.11 24.78 -29.41
CA SER A 52 -20.15 23.92 -28.68
C SER A 52 -19.29 24.69 -27.66
N ALA A 53 -18.93 25.94 -27.92
CA ALA A 53 -18.26 26.82 -26.95
C ALA A 53 -19.21 27.29 -25.82
N ILE A 54 -20.48 27.56 -26.14
CA ILE A 54 -21.53 27.86 -25.15
C ILE A 54 -21.90 26.60 -24.36
N PHE A 55 -21.91 25.41 -24.95
CA PHE A 55 -22.20 24.15 -24.26
C PHE A 55 -21.07 23.79 -23.28
N PHE A 56 -19.79 23.98 -23.65
CA PHE A 56 -18.66 23.76 -22.73
C PHE A 56 -18.61 24.77 -21.58
N SER A 57 -18.91 26.04 -21.84
CA SER A 57 -18.98 27.07 -20.80
C SER A 57 -20.23 26.93 -19.92
N VAL A 58 -21.37 26.54 -20.48
CA VAL A 58 -22.61 26.25 -19.74
C VAL A 58 -22.52 24.93 -18.97
N ILE A 59 -21.82 23.89 -19.46
CA ILE A 59 -21.52 22.66 -18.70
C ILE A 59 -20.50 22.94 -17.59
N ASN A 60 -19.45 23.74 -17.80
CA ASN A 60 -18.54 24.13 -16.72
C ASN A 60 -19.22 25.04 -15.68
N ILE A 61 -20.15 25.91 -16.11
CA ILE A 61 -20.97 26.73 -15.21
C ILE A 61 -22.05 25.90 -14.51
N LEU A 62 -22.65 24.88 -15.15
CA LEU A 62 -23.64 23.97 -14.55
C LEU A 62 -22.98 22.93 -13.64
N THR A 63 -21.81 22.39 -13.97
CA THR A 63 -21.03 21.50 -13.09
C THR A 63 -20.43 22.28 -11.92
N CYS A 64 -19.92 23.50 -12.11
CA CYS A 64 -19.55 24.38 -11.00
C CYS A 64 -20.75 24.85 -10.19
N ARG A 65 -21.92 25.16 -10.80
CA ARG A 65 -23.15 25.51 -10.06
C ARG A 65 -23.81 24.31 -9.39
N MET A 66 -23.66 23.10 -9.93
CA MET A 66 -24.07 21.87 -9.27
C MET A 66 -23.11 21.50 -8.14
N PHE A 67 -21.79 21.60 -8.31
CA PHE A 67 -20.83 21.39 -7.23
C PHE A 67 -20.94 22.46 -6.15
N LYS A 68 -21.20 23.72 -6.53
CA LYS A 68 -21.47 24.81 -5.59
C LYS A 68 -22.85 24.68 -4.96
N SER A 69 -23.88 24.24 -5.68
CA SER A 69 -25.21 23.93 -5.11
C SER A 69 -25.21 22.65 -4.27
N ILE A 70 -24.36 21.66 -4.53
CA ILE A 70 -24.23 20.43 -3.75
C ILE A 70 -23.33 20.70 -2.55
N SER A 71 -22.26 21.50 -2.69
CA SER A 71 -21.47 22.03 -1.59
C SER A 71 -22.29 22.99 -0.72
N ASP A 72 -23.14 23.83 -1.30
CA ASP A 72 -23.99 24.76 -0.59
C ASP A 72 -25.22 24.05 -0.01
N ARG A 73 -25.77 23.00 -0.65
CA ARG A 73 -26.78 22.12 -0.04
C ARG A 73 -26.17 21.18 1.00
N ALA A 74 -24.91 20.77 0.87
CA ALA A 74 -24.18 19.99 1.87
C ALA A 74 -23.72 20.87 3.03
N ASN A 75 -23.36 22.13 2.79
CA ASN A 75 -23.05 23.13 3.82
C ASN A 75 -24.33 23.70 4.44
N LYS A 76 -25.44 23.81 3.70
CA LYS A 76 -26.77 24.14 4.21
C LYS A 76 -27.38 22.96 4.96
N ALA A 77 -27.20 21.71 4.51
CA ALA A 77 -27.58 20.51 5.26
C ALA A 77 -26.64 20.27 6.45
N ARG A 78 -25.35 20.62 6.37
CA ARG A 78 -24.41 20.59 7.50
C ARG A 78 -24.67 21.73 8.48
N LYS A 79 -25.09 22.91 8.00
CA LYS A 79 -25.60 24.01 8.84
C LYS A 79 -26.98 23.68 9.41
N GLU A 80 -27.90 23.08 8.67
CA GLU A 80 -29.24 22.68 9.17
C GLU A 80 -29.14 21.46 10.07
N CYS A 81 -28.19 20.55 9.85
CA CYS A 81 -27.85 19.46 10.75
C CYS A 81 -27.12 20.01 11.98
N GLN A 82 -26.16 20.94 11.85
CA GLN A 82 -25.59 21.68 12.99
C GLN A 82 -26.66 22.46 13.75
N THR A 83 -27.58 23.16 13.09
CA THR A 83 -28.65 23.94 13.71
C THR A 83 -29.72 23.02 14.30
N LYS A 84 -30.01 21.84 13.74
CA LYS A 84 -30.91 20.84 14.35
C LYS A 84 -30.24 20.09 15.51
N TYR A 85 -28.93 19.81 15.45
CA TYR A 85 -28.18 19.17 16.54
C TYR A 85 -27.93 20.14 17.68
N VAL A 86 -27.58 21.39 17.37
CA VAL A 86 -27.49 22.50 18.32
C VAL A 86 -28.88 22.80 18.89
N ALA A 87 -29.96 22.83 18.09
CA ALA A 87 -31.33 23.00 18.60
C ALA A 87 -31.83 21.82 19.46
N LYS A 88 -31.34 20.59 19.22
CA LYS A 88 -31.68 19.41 20.04
C LYS A 88 -30.88 19.39 21.35
N ILE A 89 -29.63 19.83 21.33
CA ILE A 89 -28.81 20.06 22.53
C ILE A 89 -29.33 21.28 23.32
N ASP A 90 -29.84 22.29 22.62
CA ASP A 90 -30.44 23.49 23.21
C ASP A 90 -31.75 23.14 23.92
N LYS A 91 -32.67 22.35 23.34
CA LYS A 91 -33.96 22.02 23.99
C LYS A 91 -33.85 21.23 25.29
N GLU A 92 -32.79 20.45 25.51
CA GLU A 92 -32.56 19.75 26.78
C GLU A 92 -31.87 20.62 27.85
N PHE A 93 -31.33 21.79 27.49
CA PHE A 93 -30.57 22.65 28.40
C PHE A 93 -31.11 24.09 28.56
N LEU A 94 -32.03 24.55 27.70
CA LEU A 94 -32.55 25.93 27.67
C LEU A 94 -33.89 26.15 28.39
N THR A 95 -34.29 25.31 29.34
CA THR A 95 -35.47 25.61 30.17
C THR A 95 -35.29 26.82 31.10
N ASP A 96 -34.07 27.36 31.26
CA ASP A 96 -33.76 28.39 32.26
C ASP A 96 -33.28 29.75 31.74
N SER A 97 -33.34 30.06 30.44
CA SER A 97 -32.95 31.40 29.96
C SER A 97 -34.00 32.08 29.09
N THR A 98 -35.11 32.45 29.70
CA THR A 98 -35.97 33.50 29.17
C THR A 98 -35.36 34.87 29.47
N LYS A 99 -35.18 35.67 28.41
CA LYS A 99 -34.72 37.08 28.32
C LYS A 99 -33.22 37.23 28.08
N MET A 100 -32.81 37.65 26.87
CA MET A 100 -32.23 38.99 26.66
C MET A 100 -31.90 39.31 25.20
N ASP A 101 -32.51 40.38 24.66
CA ASP A 101 -32.17 41.01 23.38
C ASP A 101 -30.81 41.80 23.40
N GLY A 102 -29.81 41.27 24.12
CA GLY A 102 -28.38 41.65 24.11
C GLY A 102 -27.50 40.55 23.50
N GLU A 103 -28.13 39.62 22.77
CA GLU A 103 -27.71 38.24 22.58
C GLU A 103 -26.54 38.03 21.59
N LEU A 104 -26.24 38.95 20.66
CA LEU A 104 -25.19 38.70 19.64
C LEU A 104 -23.74 38.83 20.16
N LYS A 105 -23.49 39.68 21.18
CA LYS A 105 -22.20 39.77 21.88
C LYS A 105 -22.07 38.66 22.93
N SER A 106 -23.19 38.26 23.53
CA SER A 106 -23.24 37.15 24.49
C SER A 106 -23.01 35.80 23.80
N THR A 107 -23.56 35.55 22.61
CA THR A 107 -23.41 34.29 21.87
C THR A 107 -21.98 34.03 21.43
N LYS A 108 -21.24 35.04 20.95
CA LYS A 108 -19.79 34.88 20.69
C LYS A 108 -19.00 34.57 21.97
N LYS A 109 -19.39 35.16 23.09
CA LYS A 109 -18.78 34.91 24.42
C LYS A 109 -19.13 33.51 24.93
N VAL A 110 -20.37 33.08 24.78
CA VAL A 110 -20.87 31.74 25.12
C VAL A 110 -20.20 30.68 24.24
N VAL A 111 -20.13 30.87 22.93
CA VAL A 111 -19.39 29.96 22.02
C VAL A 111 -17.91 29.88 22.39
N LYS A 112 -17.28 30.99 22.80
CA LYS A 112 -15.88 31.00 23.29
C LYS A 112 -15.73 30.23 24.61
N LEU A 113 -16.71 30.30 25.51
CA LEU A 113 -16.73 29.55 26.76
C LEU A 113 -17.00 28.05 26.53
N LEU A 114 -17.93 27.71 25.64
CA LEU A 114 -18.24 26.33 25.26
C LEU A 114 -17.07 25.64 24.57
N LYS A 115 -16.30 26.35 23.74
CA LYS A 115 -15.03 25.86 23.15
C LYS A 115 -13.93 25.57 24.19
N ARG A 116 -14.10 25.98 25.44
CA ARG A 116 -13.23 25.65 26.58
C ARG A 116 -13.82 24.54 27.46
N ASN A 117 -15.06 24.12 27.23
CA ASN A 117 -15.70 23.05 27.97
C ASN A 117 -15.38 21.69 27.31
N VAL A 118 -14.69 20.82 28.05
CA VAL A 118 -14.25 19.51 27.58
C VAL A 118 -15.43 18.60 27.24
N GLU A 119 -16.46 18.56 28.08
CA GLU A 119 -17.62 17.67 27.89
C GLU A 119 -18.44 18.06 26.66
N PHE A 120 -18.64 19.37 26.48
CA PHE A 120 -19.28 19.90 25.29
C PHE A 120 -18.49 19.55 24.02
N MET A 121 -17.18 19.79 24.03
CA MET A 121 -16.32 19.44 22.90
C MET A 121 -16.28 17.94 22.64
N LEU A 122 -16.28 17.10 23.67
CA LEU A 122 -16.33 15.65 23.56
C LEU A 122 -17.58 15.17 22.84
N LYS A 123 -18.76 15.73 23.16
CA LYS A 123 -20.03 15.37 22.49
C LYS A 123 -19.94 15.65 20.99
N ILE A 124 -19.43 16.81 20.60
CA ILE A 124 -19.34 17.21 19.19
C ILE A 124 -18.30 16.36 18.44
N VAL A 125 -17.10 16.22 19.02
CA VAL A 125 -15.96 15.54 18.41
C VAL A 125 -16.22 14.05 18.16
N ARG A 126 -17.06 13.41 18.99
CA ARG A 126 -17.50 12.02 18.77
C ARG A 126 -18.29 11.83 17.46
N HIS A 127 -18.97 12.88 16.98
CA HIS A 127 -19.71 12.85 15.72
C HIS A 127 -18.88 13.36 14.54
N ASP A 128 -18.10 14.43 14.74
CA ASP A 128 -17.21 15.01 13.71
C ASP A 128 -15.88 15.41 14.37
N GLY A 129 -14.87 14.55 14.23
CA GLY A 129 -13.56 14.74 14.84
C GLY A 129 -12.85 16.02 14.38
N LYS A 130 -13.21 16.55 13.20
CA LYS A 130 -12.68 17.83 12.70
C LYS A 130 -13.05 19.01 13.59
N ALA A 131 -14.10 18.89 14.39
CA ALA A 131 -14.50 19.93 15.35
C ALA A 131 -13.41 20.28 16.37
N ILE A 132 -12.38 19.44 16.54
CA ILE A 132 -11.22 19.74 17.40
C ILE A 132 -10.46 20.99 16.97
N GLU A 133 -10.50 21.36 15.67
CA GLU A 133 -9.90 22.59 15.15
C GLU A 133 -10.56 23.85 15.73
N LEU A 134 -11.80 23.73 16.20
CA LEU A 134 -12.56 24.81 16.81
C LEU A 134 -12.33 24.90 18.33
N ALA A 135 -11.70 23.89 18.94
CA ALA A 135 -11.42 23.85 20.36
C ALA A 135 -10.42 24.94 20.77
N ASN A 136 -10.52 25.40 22.01
CA ASN A 136 -9.45 26.21 22.58
C ASN A 136 -8.16 25.39 22.68
N THR A 137 -7.01 26.00 22.40
CA THR A 137 -5.69 25.34 22.43
C THR A 137 -5.36 24.68 23.77
N ALA A 138 -5.88 25.24 24.88
CA ALA A 138 -5.74 24.64 26.21
C ALA A 138 -6.37 23.23 26.33
N LEU A 139 -7.31 22.89 25.46
CA LEU A 139 -7.95 21.57 25.43
C LEU A 139 -7.21 20.54 24.58
N TRP A 140 -6.20 20.94 23.79
CA TRP A 140 -5.48 20.01 22.93
C TRP A 140 -4.58 19.02 23.69
N ASN A 141 -4.35 19.26 24.98
CA ASN A 141 -3.68 18.32 25.89
C ASN A 141 -4.67 17.36 26.57
N ASN A 142 -5.96 17.43 26.28
CA ASN A 142 -6.93 16.51 26.86
C ASN A 142 -6.94 15.18 26.09
N ILE A 143 -6.34 14.14 26.70
CA ILE A 143 -6.22 12.79 26.12
C ILE A 143 -7.58 12.24 25.66
N LYS A 144 -8.63 12.35 26.49
CA LYS A 144 -9.96 11.82 26.16
C LYS A 144 -10.54 12.50 24.92
N LEU A 145 -10.36 13.82 24.83
CA LEU A 145 -10.86 14.62 23.71
C LEU A 145 -10.12 14.30 22.42
N ILE A 146 -8.79 14.27 22.45
CA ILE A 146 -7.98 13.94 21.27
C ILE A 146 -8.25 12.51 20.79
N LYS A 147 -8.33 11.54 21.69
CA LYS A 147 -8.68 10.15 21.31
C LYS A 147 -10.05 10.06 20.66
N ALA A 148 -11.04 10.79 21.18
CA ALA A 148 -12.37 10.84 20.56
C ALA A 148 -12.30 11.46 19.15
N ALA A 149 -11.46 12.47 18.95
CA ALA A 149 -11.30 13.14 17.66
C ALA A 149 -10.64 12.25 16.60
N ILE A 150 -9.55 11.58 16.99
CA ILE A 150 -8.74 10.76 16.09
C ILE A 150 -9.56 9.63 15.45
N LYS A 151 -10.54 9.07 16.19
CA LYS A 151 -11.41 7.98 15.69
C LYS A 151 -12.17 8.33 14.41
N THR A 152 -12.56 9.59 14.24
CA THR A 152 -13.33 10.05 13.07
C THR A 152 -12.53 11.02 12.20
N TYR A 153 -11.42 11.57 12.71
CA TYR A 153 -10.53 12.50 12.03
C TYR A 153 -9.07 12.28 12.45
N PRO A 154 -8.32 11.35 11.81
CA PRO A 154 -6.95 11.01 12.19
C PRO A 154 -5.98 12.19 12.24
N GLN A 155 -6.17 13.23 11.41
CA GLN A 155 -5.33 14.43 11.42
C GLN A 155 -5.48 15.26 12.71
N ALA A 156 -6.44 14.95 13.58
CA ALA A 156 -6.56 15.55 14.91
C ALA A 156 -5.30 15.39 15.77
N ILE A 157 -4.49 14.36 15.52
CA ILE A 157 -3.21 14.15 16.23
C ILE A 157 -2.26 15.34 16.06
N ASP A 158 -2.32 16.06 14.95
CA ASP A 158 -1.40 17.16 14.65
C ASP A 158 -1.64 18.36 15.58
N LYS A 159 -2.76 18.38 16.32
CA LYS A 159 -3.04 19.35 17.39
C LYS A 159 -2.49 18.91 18.75
N ALA A 160 -2.23 17.62 18.92
CA ALA A 160 -1.87 17.00 20.18
C ALA A 160 -0.35 17.07 20.46
N GLY A 161 0.29 18.21 20.15
CA GLY A 161 1.76 18.31 20.06
C GLY A 161 2.53 17.94 21.33
N LEU A 162 1.96 18.15 22.53
CA LEU A 162 2.55 17.69 23.79
C LEU A 162 2.20 16.22 24.08
N LEU A 163 1.03 15.75 23.66
CA LEU A 163 0.62 14.36 23.89
C LEU A 163 1.36 13.36 22.99
N THR A 164 1.84 13.78 21.81
CA THR A 164 2.73 12.94 21.00
C THR A 164 4.11 12.73 21.62
N GLN A 165 4.37 13.45 22.72
CA GLN A 165 5.50 13.29 23.65
C GLN A 165 5.08 12.56 24.94
N GLU A 166 3.94 11.88 24.97
CA GLU A 166 3.56 11.08 26.12
C GLU A 166 3.64 9.61 25.72
N LYS A 167 4.62 8.89 26.29
CA LYS A 167 4.91 7.50 25.94
C LYS A 167 3.67 6.62 26.08
N GLN A 168 3.00 6.69 27.23
CA GLN A 168 1.80 5.90 27.50
C GLN A 168 0.66 6.23 26.52
N PHE A 169 0.47 7.52 26.20
CA PHE A 169 -0.55 7.93 25.24
C PHE A 169 -0.30 7.33 23.85
N MET A 170 0.95 7.41 23.38
CA MET A 170 1.32 6.86 22.07
C MET A 170 1.28 5.33 22.05
N GLU A 171 1.66 4.65 23.13
CA GLU A 171 1.54 3.19 23.26
C GLU A 171 0.09 2.73 23.20
N GLU A 172 -0.82 3.46 23.86
CA GLU A 172 -2.25 3.15 23.78
C GLU A 172 -2.82 3.37 22.37
N LEU A 173 -2.34 4.37 21.63
CA LEU A 173 -2.72 4.56 20.22
C LEU A 173 -2.15 3.46 19.32
N MET A 174 -0.89 3.08 19.50
CA MET A 174 -0.24 2.00 18.73
C MET A 174 -0.92 0.63 18.92
N ARG A 175 -1.58 0.42 20.06
CA ARG A 175 -2.40 -0.78 20.30
C ARG A 175 -3.60 -0.86 19.36
N ASP A 176 -4.20 0.28 19.03
CA ASP A 176 -5.35 0.35 18.11
C ASP A 176 -4.87 0.33 16.64
N ASP A 177 -3.80 1.06 16.32
CA ASP A 177 -3.17 1.10 15.00
C ASP A 177 -1.67 1.40 15.13
N ILE A 178 -0.83 0.46 14.72
CA ILE A 178 0.63 0.54 14.85
C ILE A 178 1.23 1.70 14.05
N GLU A 179 0.54 2.20 13.03
CA GLU A 179 0.98 3.32 12.19
C GLU A 179 1.05 4.65 12.96
N TRP A 180 0.41 4.75 14.14
CA TRP A 180 0.54 5.91 15.03
C TRP A 180 1.97 6.20 15.46
N TYR A 181 2.85 5.19 15.44
CA TYR A 181 4.29 5.36 15.65
C TYR A 181 4.89 6.47 14.76
N LYS A 182 4.45 6.60 13.51
CA LYS A 182 4.95 7.63 12.58
C LYS A 182 4.70 9.05 13.07
N LYS A 183 3.65 9.25 13.87
CA LYS A 183 3.25 10.54 14.46
C LYS A 183 3.88 10.79 15.84
N ALA A 184 4.53 9.79 16.44
CA ALA A 184 5.27 9.97 17.68
C ALA A 184 6.41 10.98 17.50
N HIS A 185 6.72 11.71 18.57
CA HIS A 185 7.86 12.62 18.59
C HIS A 185 9.19 11.84 18.43
N GLU A 186 10.19 12.47 17.82
CA GLU A 186 11.51 11.87 17.56
C GLU A 186 12.19 11.30 18.81
N TYR A 187 12.17 12.03 19.93
CA TYR A 187 12.69 11.50 21.21
C TYR A 187 12.06 10.15 21.62
N LEU A 188 10.74 9.92 21.40
CA LEU A 188 10.11 8.61 21.66
C LEU A 188 10.58 7.57 20.66
N LYS A 189 10.69 7.94 19.39
CA LYS A 189 11.19 7.03 18.36
C LYS A 189 12.63 6.59 18.61
N ASN A 190 13.41 7.38 19.34
CA ASN A 190 14.76 7.08 19.81
C ASN A 190 14.78 6.38 21.19
N ASP A 191 13.62 6.13 21.81
CA ASP A 191 13.50 5.29 23.01
C ASP A 191 13.39 3.82 22.61
N LYS A 192 14.36 3.02 23.04
CA LYS A 192 14.49 1.62 22.62
C LYS A 192 13.25 0.78 22.97
N ASP A 193 12.72 0.90 24.19
CA ASP A 193 11.54 0.15 24.62
C ASP A 193 10.30 0.52 23.80
N PHE A 194 10.12 1.82 23.52
CA PHE A 194 9.04 2.28 22.65
C PHE A 194 9.15 1.73 21.22
N THR A 195 10.35 1.73 20.63
CA THR A 195 10.59 1.16 19.29
C THR A 195 10.43 -0.37 19.27
N VAL A 196 10.85 -1.07 20.31
CA VAL A 196 10.66 -2.52 20.44
C VAL A 196 9.16 -2.86 20.48
N LYS A 197 8.35 -2.13 21.26
CA LYS A 197 6.89 -2.29 21.27
C LYS A 197 6.27 -2.05 19.89
N TYR A 198 6.78 -1.05 19.15
CA TYR A 198 6.35 -0.82 17.77
C TYR A 198 6.61 -2.04 16.87
N LEU A 199 7.80 -2.62 16.95
CA LEU A 199 8.15 -3.81 16.14
C LEU A 199 7.33 -5.03 16.56
N GLN A 200 7.11 -5.25 17.86
CA GLN A 200 6.26 -6.32 18.38
C GLN A 200 4.80 -6.21 17.89
N GLY A 201 4.32 -4.97 17.69
CA GLY A 201 3.04 -4.68 17.05
C GLY A 201 3.01 -4.92 15.53
N LYS A 202 4.03 -5.57 14.95
CA LYS A 202 4.26 -5.78 13.52
C LYS A 202 4.60 -4.50 12.73
N GLY A 203 5.20 -3.53 13.40
CA GLY A 203 5.77 -2.35 12.76
C GLY A 203 6.92 -2.70 11.79
N SER A 204 7.10 -1.88 10.75
CA SER A 204 8.18 -2.08 9.78
C SER A 204 9.47 -1.40 10.24
N ILE A 205 10.59 -2.13 10.15
CA ILE A 205 11.93 -1.59 10.44
C ILE A 205 12.26 -0.34 9.61
N LYS A 206 11.64 -0.14 8.45
CA LYS A 206 11.86 1.05 7.60
C LYS A 206 11.45 2.37 8.26
N ASN A 207 10.59 2.31 9.27
CA ASN A 207 10.07 3.49 9.95
C ASN A 207 10.84 3.84 11.23
N ILE A 208 11.80 3.02 11.67
CA ILE A 208 12.57 3.27 12.91
C ILE A 208 13.81 4.12 12.61
N PRO A 209 14.37 4.84 13.60
CA PRO A 209 15.62 5.56 13.45
C PRO A 209 16.78 4.67 12.98
N THR A 210 17.62 5.22 12.09
CA THR A 210 18.77 4.50 11.53
C THR A 210 19.81 4.08 12.57
N SER A 211 19.85 4.77 13.72
CA SER A 211 20.65 4.41 14.88
C SER A 211 20.39 2.98 15.36
N PHE A 212 19.14 2.51 15.29
CA PHE A 212 18.77 1.16 15.72
C PHE A 212 19.08 0.06 14.71
N LEU A 213 19.46 0.39 13.47
CA LEU A 213 19.85 -0.60 12.45
C LEU A 213 21.21 -1.27 12.76
N HIS A 214 21.87 -0.82 13.83
CA HIS A 214 23.10 -1.35 14.39
C HIS A 214 22.89 -1.94 15.79
N ASP A 215 21.68 -1.88 16.35
CA ASP A 215 21.35 -2.45 17.66
C ASP A 215 20.81 -3.89 17.49
N ASN A 216 21.56 -4.86 18.01
CA ASN A 216 21.22 -6.28 17.87
C ASN A 216 19.83 -6.63 18.38
N GLU A 217 19.42 -6.07 19.52
CA GLU A 217 18.16 -6.43 20.16
C GLU A 217 16.97 -5.91 19.35
N VAL A 218 17.03 -4.64 18.91
CA VAL A 218 15.98 -4.03 18.09
C VAL A 218 15.89 -4.72 16.73
N VAL A 219 17.05 -5.00 16.09
CA VAL A 219 17.11 -5.70 14.81
C VAL A 219 16.55 -7.11 14.92
N ILE A 220 16.93 -7.88 15.94
CA ILE A 220 16.42 -9.25 16.14
C ILE A 220 14.89 -9.23 16.30
N GLU A 221 14.34 -8.25 17.01
CA GLU A 221 12.88 -8.14 17.15
C GLU A 221 12.18 -7.87 15.82
N ALA A 222 12.76 -7.02 14.97
CA ALA A 222 12.26 -6.83 13.60
C ALA A 222 12.34 -8.12 12.76
N LEU A 223 13.45 -8.86 12.86
CA LEU A 223 13.68 -10.10 12.11
C LEU A 223 12.75 -11.24 12.50
N LYS A 224 12.29 -11.29 13.76
CA LYS A 224 11.26 -12.26 14.20
C LYS A 224 9.92 -12.05 13.49
N ILE A 225 9.63 -10.81 13.09
CA ILE A 225 8.40 -10.45 12.37
C ILE A 225 8.58 -10.63 10.86
N ASP A 226 9.68 -10.12 10.30
CA ASP A 226 10.00 -10.20 8.87
C ASP A 226 11.50 -10.51 8.65
N GLY A 227 11.80 -11.73 8.20
CA GLY A 227 13.18 -12.14 7.91
C GLY A 227 13.85 -11.32 6.80
N MET A 228 13.06 -10.73 5.89
CA MET A 228 13.60 -9.87 4.82
C MET A 228 14.05 -8.51 5.33
N ALA A 229 13.70 -8.15 6.57
CA ALA A 229 14.18 -6.93 7.21
C ALA A 229 15.72 -6.87 7.29
N LEU A 230 16.41 -8.02 7.17
CA LEU A 230 17.88 -8.10 7.07
C LEU A 230 18.46 -7.21 5.96
N GLU A 231 17.69 -6.91 4.90
CA GLU A 231 18.08 -5.98 3.84
C GLU A 231 18.51 -4.61 4.38
N PHE A 232 17.77 -4.08 5.37
CA PHE A 232 17.94 -2.73 5.93
C PHE A 232 18.95 -2.66 7.07
N VAL A 233 19.35 -3.82 7.59
CA VAL A 233 20.29 -3.91 8.71
C VAL A 233 21.69 -3.50 8.25
N SER A 234 22.48 -2.95 9.17
CA SER A 234 23.86 -2.55 8.89
C SER A 234 24.74 -3.70 8.39
N GLU A 235 25.73 -3.37 7.56
CA GLU A 235 26.68 -4.36 7.01
C GLU A 235 27.48 -5.09 8.10
N TYR A 236 27.71 -4.44 9.24
CA TYR A 236 28.34 -5.07 10.40
C TYR A 236 27.48 -6.21 10.94
N LEU A 237 26.17 -6.01 11.10
CA LEU A 237 25.26 -7.03 11.62
C LEU A 237 24.86 -8.09 10.59
N LYS A 238 24.98 -7.80 9.29
CA LYS A 238 24.88 -8.82 8.23
C LYS A 238 26.03 -9.85 8.27
N LYS A 239 27.10 -9.58 9.03
CA LYS A 239 28.20 -10.51 9.34
C LYS A 239 28.00 -11.28 10.64
N ASP A 240 27.03 -10.88 11.47
CA ASP A 240 26.73 -11.55 12.72
C ASP A 240 25.89 -12.81 12.45
N SER A 241 26.42 -13.96 12.83
CA SER A 241 25.79 -15.26 12.58
C SER A 241 24.45 -15.42 13.30
N GLU A 242 24.30 -14.88 14.50
CA GLU A 242 23.05 -14.98 15.26
C GLU A 242 21.97 -14.07 14.66
N VAL A 243 22.33 -12.85 14.25
CA VAL A 243 21.39 -11.95 13.55
C VAL A 243 20.91 -12.59 12.25
N VAL A 244 21.84 -13.09 11.41
CA VAL A 244 21.49 -13.75 10.15
C VAL A 244 20.67 -15.01 10.36
N LYS A 245 20.99 -15.80 11.39
CA LYS A 245 20.20 -16.99 11.75
C LYS A 245 18.75 -16.66 12.04
N HIS A 246 18.47 -15.61 12.82
CA HIS A 246 17.08 -15.17 13.09
C HIS A 246 16.36 -14.81 11.78
N ALA A 247 17.04 -14.13 10.86
CA ALA A 247 16.49 -13.75 9.56
C ALA A 247 16.14 -14.98 8.71
N VAL A 248 17.08 -15.92 8.53
CA VAL A 248 16.89 -17.09 7.66
C VAL A 248 15.92 -18.11 8.23
N VAL A 249 15.84 -18.22 9.56
CA VAL A 249 14.81 -19.03 10.24
C VAL A 249 13.42 -18.46 9.99
N LYS A 250 13.28 -17.13 9.94
CA LYS A 250 12.01 -16.50 9.63
C LYS A 250 11.64 -16.58 8.14
N ASN A 251 12.62 -16.38 7.25
CA ASN A 251 12.46 -16.48 5.82
C ASN A 251 13.79 -16.89 5.17
N GLY A 252 13.87 -18.10 4.61
CA GLY A 252 15.10 -18.63 4.04
C GLY A 252 15.73 -17.76 2.94
N LEU A 253 14.91 -16.97 2.22
CA LEU A 253 15.41 -16.05 1.18
C LEU A 253 16.23 -14.88 1.75
N ALA A 254 16.15 -14.62 3.05
CA ALA A 254 16.97 -13.60 3.72
C ALA A 254 18.48 -13.87 3.58
N LEU A 255 18.88 -15.12 3.28
CA LEU A 255 20.27 -15.49 3.01
C LEU A 255 20.92 -14.61 1.93
N ARG A 256 20.14 -14.08 0.98
CA ARG A 256 20.62 -13.16 -0.07
C ARG A 256 21.23 -11.85 0.45
N PHE A 257 20.88 -11.45 1.68
CA PHE A 257 21.37 -10.24 2.33
C PHE A 257 22.47 -10.51 3.35
N ALA A 258 22.68 -11.78 3.73
CA ALA A 258 23.79 -12.16 4.58
C ALA A 258 25.12 -11.86 3.91
N HIS A 259 26.15 -11.56 4.71
CA HIS A 259 27.51 -11.43 4.20
C HIS A 259 27.96 -12.72 3.47
N PRO A 260 28.72 -12.65 2.37
CA PRO A 260 29.16 -13.84 1.62
C PRO A 260 29.80 -14.92 2.50
N ASP A 261 30.57 -14.53 3.52
CA ASP A 261 31.19 -15.50 4.45
C ASP A 261 30.18 -16.34 5.24
N LEU A 262 28.96 -15.86 5.45
CA LEU A 262 27.89 -16.62 6.11
C LEU A 262 27.11 -17.49 5.13
N ARG A 263 27.16 -17.22 3.82
CA ARG A 263 26.51 -18.03 2.76
C ARG A 263 27.22 -19.35 2.47
N LYS A 264 28.41 -19.53 3.05
CA LYS A 264 29.18 -20.79 3.08
C LYS A 264 29.18 -21.47 4.45
N VAL A 265 28.52 -20.89 5.45
CA VAL A 265 28.36 -21.53 6.77
C VAL A 265 27.25 -22.57 6.68
N VAL A 266 27.63 -23.84 6.75
CA VAL A 266 26.73 -25.00 6.61
C VAL A 266 25.48 -24.85 7.47
N GLN A 267 25.62 -24.49 8.76
CA GLN A 267 24.48 -24.39 9.66
C GLN A 267 23.46 -23.30 9.25
N ILE A 268 23.94 -22.11 8.84
CA ILE A 268 23.09 -21.00 8.38
C ILE A 268 22.37 -21.39 7.09
N VAL A 269 23.11 -22.00 6.16
CA VAL A 269 22.58 -22.47 4.88
C VAL A 269 21.50 -23.53 5.10
N SER A 270 21.75 -24.52 5.97
CA SER A 270 20.74 -25.52 6.32
C SER A 270 19.47 -24.86 6.89
N TYR A 271 19.59 -23.93 7.84
CA TYR A 271 18.41 -23.20 8.35
C TYR A 271 17.65 -22.46 7.25
N ALA A 272 18.35 -21.82 6.31
CA ALA A 272 17.73 -21.13 5.19
C ALA A 272 16.96 -22.09 4.28
N MET A 273 17.58 -23.21 3.90
CA MET A 273 16.99 -24.23 3.02
C MET A 273 15.74 -24.87 3.62
N PHE A 274 15.77 -25.18 4.92
CA PHE A 274 14.62 -25.77 5.63
C PHE A 274 13.40 -24.85 5.65
N ASN A 275 13.61 -23.52 5.63
CA ASN A 275 12.52 -22.55 5.64
C ASN A 275 12.11 -22.10 4.23
N ASN A 276 13.02 -22.15 3.25
CA ASN A 276 12.70 -21.94 1.84
C ASN A 276 13.81 -22.51 0.95
N LEU A 277 13.54 -23.60 0.23
CA LEU A 277 14.52 -24.27 -0.61
C LEU A 277 15.06 -23.38 -1.76
N SER A 278 14.29 -22.38 -2.19
CA SER A 278 14.75 -21.38 -3.17
C SER A 278 15.91 -20.52 -2.65
N ALA A 279 16.25 -20.61 -1.36
CA ALA A 279 17.46 -20.03 -0.80
C ALA A 279 18.75 -20.60 -1.42
N MET A 280 18.70 -21.80 -2.02
CA MET A 280 19.87 -22.42 -2.67
C MET A 280 20.52 -21.56 -3.75
N GLN A 281 19.76 -20.69 -4.42
CA GLN A 281 20.30 -19.75 -5.40
C GLN A 281 21.31 -18.73 -4.81
N TYR A 282 21.32 -18.56 -3.48
CA TYR A 282 22.18 -17.61 -2.78
C TYR A 282 23.32 -18.29 -2.00
N VAL A 283 23.35 -19.62 -1.97
CA VAL A 283 24.40 -20.38 -1.30
C VAL A 283 25.71 -20.20 -2.04
N ASP A 284 26.81 -20.11 -1.29
CA ASP A 284 28.13 -20.01 -1.91
C ASP A 284 28.44 -21.31 -2.69
N PRO A 285 28.89 -21.23 -3.96
CA PRO A 285 29.20 -22.40 -4.77
C PRO A 285 30.21 -23.37 -4.15
N ILE A 286 31.03 -22.94 -3.19
CA ILE A 286 31.93 -23.85 -2.46
C ILE A 286 31.16 -25.00 -1.76
N LEU A 287 29.89 -24.78 -1.41
CA LEU A 287 29.04 -25.80 -0.79
C LEU A 287 28.34 -26.71 -1.79
N TYR A 288 28.50 -26.50 -3.10
CA TYR A 288 27.92 -27.38 -4.12
C TYR A 288 28.63 -28.74 -4.22
N ASP A 289 29.84 -28.85 -3.66
CA ASP A 289 30.54 -30.12 -3.48
C ASP A 289 30.32 -30.71 -2.06
N ASN A 290 29.49 -30.06 -1.23
CA ASN A 290 29.18 -30.52 0.12
C ASN A 290 28.01 -31.52 0.09
N LYS A 291 28.31 -32.78 0.39
CA LYS A 291 27.34 -33.89 0.41
C LYS A 291 26.17 -33.67 1.37
N VAL A 292 26.39 -33.00 2.51
CA VAL A 292 25.34 -32.71 3.49
C VAL A 292 24.36 -31.70 2.92
N ILE A 293 24.86 -30.58 2.40
CA ILE A 293 24.03 -29.52 1.82
C ILE A 293 23.24 -30.03 0.63
N ILE A 294 23.89 -30.69 -0.33
CA ILE A 294 23.18 -31.24 -1.50
C ILE A 294 22.20 -32.35 -1.07
N GLY A 295 22.60 -33.21 -0.14
CA GLY A 295 21.76 -34.30 0.35
C GLY A 295 20.51 -33.83 1.09
N ASP A 296 20.62 -32.77 1.89
CA ASP A 296 19.49 -32.14 2.57
C ASP A 296 18.60 -31.43 1.56
N ALA A 297 19.18 -30.74 0.56
CA ALA A 297 18.41 -30.06 -0.48
C ALA A 297 17.53 -31.03 -1.28
N VAL A 298 18.10 -32.15 -1.74
CA VAL A 298 17.36 -33.22 -2.43
C VAL A 298 16.26 -33.80 -1.55
N TYR A 299 16.54 -33.97 -0.26
CA TYR A 299 15.56 -34.50 0.67
C TYR A 299 14.38 -33.55 0.88
N ILE A 300 14.65 -32.25 1.08
CA ILE A 300 13.61 -31.22 1.22
C ILE A 300 12.79 -31.13 -0.07
N ASP A 301 13.45 -31.08 -1.23
CA ASP A 301 12.83 -31.05 -2.57
C ASP A 301 11.84 -32.21 -2.77
N SER A 302 12.24 -33.43 -2.37
CA SER A 302 11.40 -34.63 -2.49
C SER A 302 10.12 -34.59 -1.65
N LYS A 303 10.08 -33.77 -0.60
CA LYS A 303 8.90 -33.62 0.28
C LYS A 303 7.98 -32.48 -0.13
N GLU A 304 8.49 -31.46 -0.83
CA GLU A 304 7.68 -30.34 -1.25
C GLU A 304 6.72 -30.78 -2.36
N LYS A 305 5.41 -30.70 -2.12
CA LYS A 305 4.35 -31.09 -3.08
C LYS A 305 4.26 -30.16 -4.31
N ASN A 306 5.10 -29.14 -4.41
CA ASN A 306 5.07 -28.16 -5.49
C ASN A 306 5.80 -28.69 -6.73
N LYS A 307 5.03 -28.94 -7.78
CA LYS A 307 5.42 -29.47 -9.11
C LYS A 307 6.36 -28.56 -9.93
N ASN A 308 7.04 -27.61 -9.31
CA ASN A 308 8.02 -26.80 -10.02
C ASN A 308 9.32 -27.60 -10.03
N ASN A 309 9.52 -28.38 -11.09
CA ASN A 309 10.64 -29.30 -11.40
C ASN A 309 12.05 -28.65 -11.38
N THR A 310 12.37 -27.75 -10.45
CA THR A 310 13.75 -27.29 -10.27
C THR A 310 14.39 -28.18 -9.23
N SER A 311 14.87 -29.35 -9.65
CA SER A 311 15.52 -30.25 -8.70
C SER A 311 16.72 -29.55 -8.07
N SER A 312 16.76 -29.56 -6.74
CA SER A 312 17.90 -29.00 -6.00
C SER A 312 19.20 -29.75 -6.28
N PHE A 313 19.12 -30.97 -6.84
CA PHE A 313 20.28 -31.74 -7.26
C PHE A 313 21.07 -31.10 -8.41
N ARG A 314 20.45 -30.18 -9.18
CA ARG A 314 21.14 -29.44 -10.26
C ARG A 314 22.34 -28.63 -9.78
N TYR A 315 22.35 -28.23 -8.49
CA TYR A 315 23.42 -27.45 -7.90
C TYR A 315 24.67 -28.27 -7.63
N ALA A 316 24.56 -29.61 -7.53
CA ALA A 316 25.70 -30.46 -7.26
C ALA A 316 26.79 -30.32 -8.35
N THR A 317 28.05 -30.42 -7.95
CA THR A 317 29.18 -30.48 -8.89
C THR A 317 29.14 -31.78 -9.71
N GLU A 318 29.77 -31.78 -10.89
CA GLU A 318 29.94 -33.01 -11.70
C GLU A 318 30.67 -34.11 -10.93
N ARG A 319 31.58 -33.74 -10.01
CA ARG A 319 32.25 -34.67 -9.10
C ARG A 319 31.25 -35.42 -8.23
N LEU A 320 30.32 -34.73 -7.56
CA LEU A 320 29.29 -35.39 -6.76
C LEU A 320 28.29 -36.15 -7.61
N LYS A 321 27.91 -35.64 -8.79
CA LYS A 321 27.01 -36.33 -9.72
C LYS A 321 27.60 -37.63 -10.29
N GLY A 322 28.94 -37.75 -10.31
CA GLY A 322 29.65 -38.97 -10.67
C GLY A 322 30.03 -39.88 -9.49
N ASP A 323 29.79 -39.46 -8.25
CA ASP A 323 30.06 -40.28 -7.07
C ASP A 323 28.94 -41.31 -6.90
N LYS A 324 29.21 -42.55 -7.35
CA LYS A 324 28.26 -43.66 -7.29
C LYS A 324 27.64 -43.85 -5.90
N LYS A 325 28.46 -43.78 -4.83
CA LYS A 325 27.97 -43.99 -3.46
C LYS A 325 27.00 -42.89 -3.06
N PHE A 326 27.35 -41.64 -3.34
CA PHE A 326 26.50 -40.50 -3.05
C PHE A 326 25.20 -40.53 -3.87
N VAL A 327 25.28 -40.84 -5.17
CA VAL A 327 24.10 -40.96 -6.03
C VAL A 327 23.18 -42.09 -5.55
N LEU A 328 23.72 -43.25 -5.14
CA LEU A 328 22.92 -44.32 -4.53
C LEU A 328 22.16 -43.86 -3.28
N GLU A 329 22.83 -43.10 -2.41
CA GLU A 329 22.18 -42.49 -1.23
C GLU A 329 21.07 -41.51 -1.62
N MET A 330 21.25 -40.73 -2.71
CA MET A 330 20.25 -39.77 -3.19
C MET A 330 19.05 -40.46 -3.85
N VAL A 331 19.27 -41.44 -4.73
CA VAL A 331 18.16 -42.15 -5.40
C VAL A 331 17.35 -42.99 -4.43
N ALA A 332 17.94 -43.46 -3.33
CA ALA A 332 17.21 -44.11 -2.24
C ALA A 332 16.23 -43.15 -1.53
N LYS A 333 16.58 -41.86 -1.42
CA LYS A 333 15.70 -40.82 -0.88
C LYS A 333 14.66 -40.36 -1.91
N CYS A 334 15.10 -40.09 -3.14
CA CYS A 334 14.30 -39.55 -4.24
C CYS A 334 14.72 -40.19 -5.57
N GLY A 335 13.91 -41.11 -6.11
CA GLY A 335 14.30 -41.88 -7.30
C GLY A 335 14.54 -41.01 -8.54
N THR A 336 13.88 -39.85 -8.66
CA THR A 336 14.09 -38.91 -9.75
C THR A 336 15.44 -38.18 -9.69
N ALA A 337 16.21 -38.30 -8.60
CA ALA A 337 17.57 -37.76 -8.51
C ALA A 337 18.52 -38.33 -9.60
N LEU A 338 18.17 -39.49 -10.18
CA LEU A 338 18.86 -40.08 -11.33
C LEU A 338 18.99 -39.11 -12.52
N GLU A 339 18.05 -38.17 -12.69
CA GLU A 339 18.06 -37.16 -13.76
C GLU A 339 19.39 -36.39 -13.85
N PHE A 340 20.04 -36.10 -12.73
CA PHE A 340 21.27 -35.32 -12.70
C PHE A 340 22.51 -36.15 -12.36
N ALA A 341 22.40 -37.47 -12.26
CA ALA A 341 23.58 -38.33 -12.21
C ALA A 341 24.39 -38.20 -13.51
N SER A 342 25.68 -38.50 -13.44
CA SER A 342 26.53 -38.55 -14.65
C SER A 342 26.02 -39.61 -15.62
N ASP A 343 26.32 -39.44 -16.92
CA ASP A 343 25.88 -40.39 -17.95
C ASP A 343 26.38 -41.82 -17.70
N ALA A 344 27.58 -41.94 -17.10
CA ALA A 344 28.12 -43.23 -16.66
C ALA A 344 27.22 -43.91 -15.63
N LEU A 345 26.70 -43.17 -14.65
CA LEU A 345 25.81 -43.70 -13.62
C LEU A 345 24.36 -43.87 -14.10
N LYS A 346 23.91 -43.08 -15.09
CA LYS A 346 22.64 -43.34 -15.79
C LYS A 346 22.67 -44.62 -16.63
N ASN A 347 23.87 -45.10 -16.97
CA ASN A 347 24.11 -46.39 -17.60
C ASN A 347 24.56 -47.48 -16.60
N ASP A 348 24.64 -47.17 -15.30
CA ASP A 348 24.93 -48.14 -14.25
C ASP A 348 23.63 -48.83 -13.82
N ARG A 349 23.55 -50.13 -14.11
CA ARG A 349 22.36 -50.94 -13.86
C ARG A 349 21.94 -50.95 -12.40
N GLU A 350 22.89 -50.93 -11.46
CA GLU A 350 22.60 -50.94 -10.02
C GLU A 350 21.94 -49.63 -9.58
N VAL A 351 22.49 -48.50 -10.04
CA VAL A 351 21.97 -47.16 -9.72
C VAL A 351 20.57 -46.98 -10.32
N VAL A 352 20.37 -47.39 -11.57
CA VAL A 352 19.07 -47.30 -12.24
C VAL A 352 18.02 -48.17 -11.55
N LEU A 353 18.36 -49.41 -11.18
CA LEU A 353 17.42 -50.29 -10.47
C LEU A 353 17.00 -49.70 -9.12
N ALA A 354 17.95 -49.14 -8.35
CA ALA A 354 17.63 -48.48 -7.10
C ALA A 354 16.68 -47.28 -7.30
N ALA A 355 16.95 -46.46 -8.33
CA ALA A 355 16.12 -45.31 -8.68
C ALA A 355 14.70 -45.69 -9.10
N VAL A 356 14.54 -46.67 -9.99
CA VAL A 356 13.23 -47.11 -10.49
C VAL A 356 12.44 -47.82 -9.39
N THR A 357 13.11 -48.57 -8.52
CA THR A 357 12.48 -49.18 -7.34
C THR A 357 11.90 -48.12 -6.40
N LYS A 358 12.59 -46.99 -6.23
CA LYS A 358 12.11 -45.88 -5.40
C LYS A 358 11.04 -45.04 -6.10
N SER A 359 11.19 -44.77 -7.38
CA SER A 359 10.27 -43.96 -8.18
C SER A 359 10.24 -44.54 -9.60
N PRO A 360 9.18 -45.30 -9.96
CA PRO A 360 9.12 -45.97 -11.26
C PRO A 360 9.33 -45.04 -12.45
N SER A 361 8.83 -43.80 -12.36
CA SER A 361 9.01 -42.76 -13.37
C SER A 361 10.47 -42.36 -13.61
N ALA A 362 11.42 -42.75 -12.75
CA ALA A 362 12.84 -42.49 -12.92
C ALA A 362 13.45 -43.24 -14.12
N ILE A 363 12.78 -44.29 -14.63
CA ILE A 363 13.25 -45.05 -15.79
C ILE A 363 13.54 -44.14 -17.00
N LYS A 364 12.76 -43.07 -17.18
CA LYS A 364 12.93 -42.09 -18.27
C LYS A 364 14.29 -41.37 -18.28
N PHE A 365 15.01 -41.40 -17.16
CA PHE A 365 16.32 -40.76 -17.00
C PHE A 365 17.49 -41.73 -17.19
N ALA A 366 17.23 -43.04 -17.27
CA ALA A 366 18.26 -44.04 -17.54
C ALA A 366 18.79 -43.90 -18.98
N SER A 367 19.93 -44.53 -19.28
CA SER A 367 20.43 -44.62 -20.66
C SER A 367 19.42 -45.34 -21.57
N PRO A 368 19.40 -45.08 -22.89
CA PRO A 368 18.51 -45.78 -23.82
C PRO A 368 18.61 -47.30 -23.75
N ALA A 369 19.81 -47.83 -23.50
CA ALA A 369 20.04 -49.27 -23.32
C ALA A 369 19.31 -49.82 -22.09
N LEU A 370 19.39 -49.13 -20.94
CA LEU A 370 18.71 -49.56 -19.71
C LEU A 370 17.20 -49.24 -19.71
N GLN A 371 16.76 -48.24 -20.47
CA GLN A 371 15.32 -48.03 -20.74
C GLN A 371 14.71 -49.18 -21.54
N ALA A 372 15.50 -49.79 -22.43
CA ALA A 372 15.07 -50.93 -23.24
C ALA A 372 15.12 -52.27 -22.49
N ASP A 373 15.82 -52.34 -21.35
CA ASP A 373 15.95 -53.55 -20.52
C ASP A 373 14.58 -54.00 -19.99
N GLU A 374 14.17 -55.21 -20.38
CA GLU A 374 12.86 -55.77 -20.05
C GLU A 374 12.63 -55.94 -18.54
N ALA A 375 13.68 -56.25 -17.77
CA ALA A 375 13.55 -56.39 -16.32
C ALA A 375 13.29 -55.03 -15.64
N ILE A 376 13.97 -53.97 -16.08
CA ILE A 376 13.78 -52.61 -15.56
C ILE A 376 12.41 -52.06 -15.97
N LYS A 377 11.97 -52.27 -17.22
CA LYS A 377 10.63 -51.89 -17.68
C LYS A 377 9.54 -52.55 -16.86
N LYS A 378 9.64 -53.87 -16.64
CA LYS A 378 8.65 -54.62 -15.87
C LYS A 378 8.56 -54.09 -14.44
N LEU A 379 9.70 -53.85 -13.79
CA LEU A 379 9.76 -53.27 -12.45
C LEU A 379 9.12 -51.87 -12.40
N SER A 380 9.39 -51.03 -13.41
CA SER A 380 8.74 -49.71 -13.54
C SER A 380 7.22 -49.81 -13.74
N ALA A 381 6.74 -50.75 -14.55
CA ALA A 381 5.32 -50.92 -14.81
C ALA A 381 4.57 -51.43 -13.57
N GLU A 382 5.13 -52.42 -12.86
CA GLU A 382 4.57 -52.97 -11.63
C GLU A 382 4.52 -51.94 -10.50
N GLY A 383 5.56 -51.09 -10.39
CA GLY A 383 5.60 -50.03 -9.40
C GLY A 383 4.65 -48.87 -9.68
N ALA A 384 4.30 -48.61 -10.94
CA ALA A 384 3.38 -47.53 -11.33
C ALA A 384 1.90 -47.85 -11.08
N LEU A 385 1.57 -49.13 -10.81
CA LEU A 385 0.22 -49.62 -10.53
C LEU A 385 -0.14 -49.61 -9.03
N LYS A 386 0.83 -49.32 -8.16
CA LYS A 386 0.67 -49.16 -6.70
C LYS A 386 0.64 -47.68 -6.35
#